data_AF-A0A7I4Z6K5-F1
#
_entry.id   AF-A0A7I4Z6K5-F1
#
_cell.length_a   1.000
_cell.length_b   1.000
_cell.length_c   1.000
_cell.angle_alpha   90.00
_cell.angle_beta   90.00
_cell.angle_gamma   90.00
#
_symmetry.space_group_name_H-M   'P 1'
#
loop_
_entity.id
_entity.type
_entity.pdbx_description
1 polymer ?
#
loop_
_entity_poly.entity_id
_entity_poly.type
_entity_poly.pdbx_seq_one_letter_code
_entity_poly.pdbx_strand_id
1 'polypeptide(L)'
;MKLTNLGLCLVQFISSSYFILASKRSAEHALRVKLLKTELNYTNFLRCSDNSSEKMVPFQDTSSDVFFHVGKIPIEQLRNYTTLKLEEHLGDVKNKPWLPLQHIKDELVNCIQLSFGSVSSNEFKYDKGLYGWMSMMKFSCVPLNENYILYGMAFTRARFRLKQVYLRRQNTYWTTSGRSIITRDVQKIAEVFAIRHSNFVMENAEDELYAMHSKKTKGNSSENGEMFHLDPAMHEELLKTFPINLHHTPSSESRVNTFSTISIPMKSRIMVLPSDKVSSVIINLSNELNDKACEMLDSCSNQTCSMTTNVTDPVSVKEEHYNFSLEKVFTDRTDDTQALIFYQTSRPFFKFDSHKRKTAHGVVEVKQEFSDEASKVWASLVEQQSSLSLTMHCQAVFRDSKFC
;
A
#
# COMPACT_ATOMS: atom_id res chain seq x y z
N MET A 1 40.94 20.82 52.61
CA MET A 1 39.75 21.29 51.87
C MET A 1 39.85 20.74 50.45
N LYS A 2 38.98 19.77 50.11
CA LYS A 2 39.02 18.94 48.89
C LYS A 2 38.38 19.71 47.72
N LEU A 3 39.17 20.06 46.70
CA LEU A 3 38.67 20.71 45.46
C LEU A 3 39.07 19.97 44.17
N THR A 4 39.83 18.87 44.27
CA THR A 4 40.33 18.12 43.10
C THR A 4 39.42 16.97 42.64
N ASN A 5 38.51 16.47 43.49
CA ASN A 5 37.62 15.36 43.12
C ASN A 5 36.33 15.78 42.39
N LEU A 6 35.97 17.07 42.36
CA LEU A 6 34.77 17.53 41.66
C LEU A 6 34.97 17.61 40.13
N GLY A 7 36.18 17.95 39.68
CA GLY A 7 36.51 18.12 38.26
C GLY A 7 36.55 16.80 37.47
N LEU A 8 37.05 15.72 38.07
CA LEU A 8 37.10 14.40 37.42
C LEU A 8 35.71 13.76 37.27
N CYS A 9 34.81 13.93 38.25
CA CYS A 9 33.44 13.43 38.14
C CYS A 9 32.64 14.19 37.07
N LEU A 10 32.82 15.50 36.92
CA LEU A 10 32.14 16.29 35.89
C LEU A 10 32.60 15.94 34.47
N VAL A 11 33.89 15.71 34.26
CA VAL A 11 34.42 15.31 32.93
C VAL A 11 34.00 13.88 32.57
N GLN A 12 33.93 12.94 33.53
CA GLN A 12 33.39 11.60 33.30
C GLN A 12 31.86 11.60 33.06
N PHE A 13 31.10 12.47 33.74
CA PHE A 13 29.67 12.61 33.48
C PHE A 13 29.39 13.22 32.10
N ILE A 14 30.16 14.23 31.71
CA ILE A 14 30.03 14.85 30.38
C ILE A 14 30.44 13.84 29.32
N SER A 15 31.56 13.12 29.45
CA SER A 15 31.97 12.11 28.46
C SER A 15 30.99 10.94 28.35
N SER A 16 30.46 10.44 29.47
CA SER A 16 29.41 9.40 29.51
C SER A 16 28.10 9.86 28.87
N SER A 17 27.65 11.09 29.18
CA SER A 17 26.44 11.66 28.61
C SER A 17 26.59 11.87 27.09
N TYR A 18 27.75 12.36 26.64
CA TYR A 18 28.07 12.47 25.21
C TYR A 18 28.15 11.10 24.53
N PHE A 19 28.68 10.07 25.18
CA PHE A 19 28.73 8.71 24.64
C PHE A 19 27.33 8.10 24.50
N ILE A 20 26.46 8.31 25.50
CA ILE A 20 25.05 7.84 25.46
C ILE A 20 24.26 8.61 24.39
N LEU A 21 24.43 9.92 24.28
CA LEU A 21 23.81 10.74 23.23
C LEU A 21 24.33 10.38 21.83
N ALA A 22 25.63 10.12 21.68
CA ALA A 22 26.22 9.69 20.41
C ALA A 22 25.78 8.28 20.03
N SER A 23 25.68 7.36 20.99
CA SER A 23 25.17 5.99 20.80
C SER A 23 23.69 6.00 20.39
N LYS A 24 22.83 6.76 21.08
CA LYS A 24 21.41 6.94 20.71
C LYS A 24 21.23 7.58 19.33
N ARG A 25 22.01 8.62 19.01
CA ARG A 25 22.04 9.23 17.66
C ARG A 25 22.61 8.31 16.58
N SER A 26 23.43 7.32 16.95
CA SER A 26 23.94 6.31 16.03
C SER A 26 22.89 5.25 15.73
N ALA A 27 22.16 4.79 16.76
CA ALA A 27 21.06 3.83 16.61
C ALA A 27 19.87 4.41 15.81
N GLU A 28 19.48 5.67 16.08
CA GLU A 28 18.43 6.38 15.32
C GLU A 28 18.80 6.51 13.84
N HIS A 29 20.03 6.92 13.55
CA HIS A 29 20.54 7.04 12.18
C HIS A 29 20.54 5.68 11.47
N ALA A 30 21.02 4.62 12.14
CA ALA A 30 21.03 3.28 11.58
C ALA A 30 19.61 2.78 11.27
N LEU A 31 18.65 3.01 12.16
CA LEU A 31 17.26 2.59 11.93
C LEU A 31 16.58 3.37 10.80
N ARG A 32 16.86 4.67 10.67
CA ARG A 32 16.37 5.49 9.55
C ARG A 32 16.92 5.03 8.21
N VAL A 33 18.23 4.75 8.15
CA VAL A 33 18.85 4.16 6.95
C VAL A 33 18.23 2.80 6.63
N LYS A 34 18.01 1.96 7.66
CA LYS A 34 17.36 0.66 7.50
C LYS A 34 15.97 0.81 6.90
N LEU A 35 15.12 1.68 7.46
CA LEU A 35 13.78 1.96 6.95
C LEU A 35 13.80 2.36 5.47
N LEU A 36 14.68 3.29 5.08
CA LEU A 36 14.81 3.72 3.68
C LEU A 36 15.25 2.57 2.76
N LYS A 37 16.24 1.77 3.18
CA LYS A 37 16.80 0.68 2.37
C LYS A 37 15.93 -0.57 2.29
N THR A 38 15.02 -0.78 3.24
CA THR A 38 14.16 -1.98 3.30
C THR A 38 12.71 -1.72 2.91
N GLU A 39 12.07 -0.68 3.47
CA GLU A 39 10.63 -0.44 3.27
C GLU A 39 10.32 0.45 2.08
N LEU A 40 11.24 1.35 1.73
CA LEU A 40 11.07 2.34 0.66
C LEU A 40 11.99 2.07 -0.53
N ASN A 41 12.49 0.84 -0.64
CA ASN A 41 13.33 0.38 -1.72
C ASN A 41 12.52 -0.48 -2.69
N TYR A 42 12.36 0.01 -3.92
CA TYR A 42 11.60 -0.64 -4.98
C TYR A 42 12.47 -1.27 -6.09
N THR A 43 13.79 -1.39 -5.87
CA THR A 43 14.75 -1.85 -6.90
C THR A 43 14.34 -3.19 -7.52
N ASN A 44 13.91 -4.16 -6.71
CA ASN A 44 13.58 -5.50 -7.20
C ASN A 44 12.32 -5.47 -8.06
N PHE A 45 11.26 -4.77 -7.63
CA PHE A 45 10.05 -4.60 -8.41
C PHE A 45 10.33 -3.92 -9.76
N LEU A 46 11.09 -2.82 -9.74
CA LEU A 46 11.43 -2.10 -10.97
C LEU A 46 12.21 -2.97 -11.95
N ARG A 47 13.08 -3.85 -11.45
CA ARG A 47 13.85 -4.79 -12.28
C ARG A 47 12.97 -5.83 -12.98
N CYS A 48 11.93 -6.34 -12.33
CA CYS A 48 10.99 -7.29 -12.93
C CYS A 48 9.85 -6.61 -13.72
N SER A 49 9.69 -5.28 -13.63
CA SER A 49 8.57 -4.59 -14.23
C SER A 49 8.66 -4.48 -15.76
N ASP A 50 7.54 -4.70 -16.46
CA ASP A 50 7.47 -4.50 -17.90
C ASP A 50 7.18 -3.03 -18.25
N ASN A 51 8.23 -2.30 -18.64
CA ASN A 51 8.13 -0.91 -19.09
C ASN A 51 7.39 -0.74 -20.43
N SER A 52 7.03 -1.83 -21.12
CA SER A 52 6.27 -1.76 -22.38
C SER A 52 4.81 -1.34 -22.19
N SER A 53 4.25 -1.53 -20.98
CA SER A 53 2.85 -1.22 -20.64
C SER A 53 2.47 0.23 -20.94
N GLU A 54 3.39 1.18 -20.74
CA GLU A 54 3.13 2.61 -20.97
C GLU A 54 2.79 2.93 -22.44
N LYS A 55 3.44 2.24 -23.39
CA LYS A 55 3.17 2.43 -24.83
C LYS A 55 1.83 1.82 -25.26
N MET A 56 1.28 0.92 -24.46
CA MET A 56 0.06 0.18 -24.79
C MET A 56 -1.21 0.83 -24.27
N VAL A 57 -1.09 1.72 -23.27
CA VAL A 57 -2.23 2.46 -22.74
C VAL A 57 -2.46 3.72 -23.56
N PRO A 58 -3.68 3.93 -24.11
CA PRO A 58 -3.97 5.10 -24.92
C PRO A 58 -4.28 6.32 -24.02
N PHE A 59 -3.32 6.76 -23.21
CA PHE A 59 -3.47 7.98 -22.42
C PHE A 59 -3.68 9.19 -23.34
N GLN A 60 -4.66 10.02 -22.98
CA GLN A 60 -4.87 11.35 -23.56
C GLN A 60 -4.15 12.39 -22.71
N ASP A 61 -4.35 12.35 -21.39
CA ASP A 61 -3.66 13.18 -20.41
C ASP A 61 -3.37 12.36 -19.14
N THR A 62 -2.30 12.74 -18.45
CA THR A 62 -1.99 12.23 -17.10
C THR A 62 -1.47 13.38 -16.26
N SER A 63 -1.95 13.50 -15.02
CA SER A 63 -1.44 14.44 -14.04
C SER A 63 -1.24 13.72 -12.71
N SER A 64 -0.04 13.83 -12.12
CA SER A 64 0.28 13.20 -10.84
C SER A 64 0.69 14.27 -9.83
N ASP A 65 0.20 14.11 -8.61
CA ASP A 65 0.73 14.79 -7.43
C ASP A 65 1.28 13.74 -6.46
N VAL A 66 2.38 14.08 -5.79
CA VAL A 66 3.18 13.15 -5.00
C VAL A 66 3.57 13.79 -3.68
N PHE A 67 3.77 12.98 -2.64
CA PHE A 67 4.25 13.42 -1.34
C PHE A 67 5.14 12.35 -0.75
N PHE A 68 6.29 12.75 -0.21
CA PHE A 68 7.22 11.87 0.46
C PHE A 68 7.68 12.55 1.74
N HIS A 69 7.73 11.80 2.83
CA HIS A 69 8.19 12.31 4.10
C HIS A 69 8.76 11.20 4.99
N VAL A 70 9.90 11.46 5.61
CA VAL A 70 10.45 10.60 6.67
C VAL A 70 10.69 11.46 7.89
N GLY A 71 10.01 11.14 8.97
CA GLY A 71 9.93 11.97 10.15
C GLY A 71 10.01 11.20 11.45
N LYS A 72 10.03 11.96 12.54
CA LYS A 72 9.89 11.42 13.89
C LYS A 72 8.87 12.23 14.67
N ILE A 73 8.11 11.55 15.52
CA ILE A 73 7.09 12.18 16.35
C ILE A 73 7.17 11.67 17.80
N PRO A 74 7.03 12.54 18.81
CA PRO A 74 6.94 12.11 20.20
C PRO A 74 5.63 11.32 20.46
N ILE A 75 5.72 10.20 21.17
CA ILE A 75 4.57 9.37 21.55
C ILE A 75 3.58 10.15 22.42
N GLU A 76 4.07 11.06 23.26
CA GLU A 76 3.22 11.91 24.11
C GLU A 76 2.23 12.75 23.29
N GLN A 77 2.65 13.25 22.13
CA GLN A 77 1.79 14.05 21.24
C GLN A 77 0.69 13.19 20.59
N LEU A 78 0.95 11.89 20.41
CA LEU A 78 -0.01 10.94 19.85
C LEU A 78 -1.04 10.46 20.87
N ARG A 79 -0.73 10.51 22.18
CA ARG A 79 -1.71 10.20 23.24
C ARG A 79 -2.88 11.18 23.28
N ASN A 80 -2.71 12.39 22.73
CA ASN A 80 -3.77 13.38 22.52
C ASN A 80 -3.90 13.77 21.04
N TYR A 81 -3.98 12.78 20.15
CA TYR A 81 -3.91 12.94 18.69
C TYR A 81 -4.99 13.85 18.08
N THR A 82 -6.11 14.08 18.78
CA THR A 82 -7.16 15.01 18.33
C THR A 82 -6.65 16.45 18.25
N THR A 83 -5.68 16.81 19.09
CA THR A 83 -5.03 18.13 19.11
C THR A 83 -3.78 18.21 18.22
N LEU A 84 -3.32 17.08 17.67
CA LEU A 84 -2.13 17.03 16.83
C LEU A 84 -2.38 17.77 15.51
N LYS A 85 -1.64 18.86 15.29
CA LYS A 85 -1.59 19.58 14.03
C LYS A 85 -0.52 18.96 13.13
N LEU A 86 -0.92 17.95 12.38
CA LEU A 86 -0.03 17.18 11.54
C LEU A 86 0.65 18.04 10.46
N GLU A 87 0.01 19.15 10.07
CA GLU A 87 0.55 20.15 9.14
C GLU A 87 1.86 20.78 9.64
N GLU A 88 2.04 20.91 10.96
CA GLU A 88 3.27 21.45 11.55
C GLU A 88 4.43 20.44 11.47
N HIS A 89 4.13 19.14 11.39
CA HIS A 89 5.12 18.07 11.31
C HIS A 89 5.47 17.68 9.87
N LEU A 90 4.51 17.76 8.96
CA LEU A 90 4.65 17.28 7.58
C LEU A 90 5.02 18.38 6.57
N GLY A 91 5.11 19.65 6.99
CA GLY A 91 5.56 20.75 6.14
C GLY A 91 4.55 21.17 5.08
N ASP A 92 4.89 20.99 3.79
CA ASP A 92 4.15 21.46 2.59
C ASP A 92 2.76 20.81 2.37
N VAL A 93 2.19 20.19 3.39
CA VAL A 93 0.84 19.60 3.39
C VAL A 93 -0.25 20.59 3.02
N LYS A 94 -0.07 21.88 3.34
CA LYS A 94 -1.05 22.93 3.01
C LYS A 94 -1.35 23.01 1.51
N ASN A 95 -0.38 22.65 0.66
CA ASN A 95 -0.53 22.64 -0.79
C ASN A 95 -1.07 21.30 -1.33
N LYS A 96 -1.38 20.34 -0.45
CA LYS A 96 -1.80 18.97 -0.80
C LYS A 96 -3.09 18.59 -0.06
N PRO A 97 -4.23 19.24 -0.38
CA PRO A 97 -5.51 19.01 0.30
C PRO A 97 -6.10 17.60 0.09
N TRP A 98 -5.51 16.82 -0.82
CA TRP A 98 -5.91 15.44 -1.10
C TRP A 98 -5.25 14.41 -0.18
N LEU A 99 -4.25 14.80 0.61
CA LEU A 99 -3.63 13.88 1.57
C LEU A 99 -4.63 13.52 2.67
N PRO A 100 -4.80 12.22 3.01
CA PRO A 100 -5.76 11.80 4.01
C PRO A 100 -5.19 11.99 5.42
N LEU A 101 -5.14 13.23 5.90
CA LEU A 101 -4.46 13.58 7.16
C LEU A 101 -5.01 12.81 8.36
N GLN A 102 -6.32 12.56 8.43
CA GLN A 102 -6.90 11.77 9.50
C GLN A 102 -6.38 10.32 9.47
N HIS A 103 -6.35 9.71 8.29
CA HIS A 103 -5.81 8.35 8.14
C HIS A 103 -4.34 8.30 8.56
N ILE A 104 -3.52 9.30 8.20
CA ILE A 104 -2.11 9.36 8.65
C ILE A 104 -2.02 9.44 10.18
N LYS A 105 -2.89 10.22 10.83
CA LYS A 105 -2.95 10.28 12.31
C LYS A 105 -3.29 8.91 12.90
N ASP A 106 -4.30 8.25 12.36
CA ASP A 106 -4.75 6.94 12.83
C ASP A 106 -3.61 5.91 12.67
N GLU A 107 -2.88 5.94 11.56
CA GLU A 107 -1.70 5.10 11.35
C GLU A 107 -0.59 5.37 12.37
N LEU A 108 -0.27 6.65 12.65
CA LEU A 108 0.72 7.00 13.68
C LEU A 108 0.31 6.54 15.08
N VAL A 109 -0.97 6.63 15.44
CA VAL A 109 -1.49 6.17 16.73
C VAL A 109 -1.41 4.65 16.83
N ASN A 110 -1.77 3.93 15.77
CA ASN A 110 -1.67 2.48 15.72
C ASN A 110 -0.23 2.00 15.97
N CYS A 111 0.77 2.73 15.46
CA CYS A 111 2.18 2.39 15.66
C CYS A 111 2.66 2.39 17.12
N ILE A 112 1.94 3.02 18.05
CA ILE A 112 2.33 3.07 19.47
C ILE A 112 2.39 1.66 20.08
N GLN A 113 1.49 0.77 19.65
CA GLN A 113 1.35 -0.58 20.21
C GLN A 113 2.19 -1.62 19.46
N LEU A 114 2.90 -1.23 18.40
CA LEU A 114 3.60 -2.14 17.49
C LEU A 114 5.11 -2.07 17.71
N SER A 115 5.80 -3.18 17.54
CA SER A 115 7.26 -3.20 17.34
C SER A 115 7.63 -2.70 15.94
N PHE A 116 6.76 -2.96 14.95
CA PHE A 116 6.89 -2.47 13.58
C PHE A 116 5.51 -2.48 12.90
N GLY A 117 5.22 -1.44 12.12
CA GLY A 117 3.99 -1.34 11.33
C GLY A 117 4.29 -0.92 9.90
N SER A 118 3.60 -1.51 8.95
CA SER A 118 3.71 -1.16 7.53
C SER A 118 2.36 -1.35 6.84
N VAL A 119 1.88 -0.30 6.19
CA VAL A 119 0.62 -0.31 5.44
C VAL A 119 0.87 0.18 4.02
N SER A 120 0.23 -0.50 3.07
CA SER A 120 0.19 -0.10 1.68
C SER A 120 -1.26 -0.04 1.22
N SER A 121 -1.59 0.96 0.41
CA SER A 121 -2.91 1.04 -0.20
C SER A 121 -2.82 1.49 -1.65
N ASN A 122 -3.47 0.74 -2.54
CA ASN A 122 -3.56 1.01 -3.97
C ASN A 122 -5.03 1.10 -4.36
N GLU A 123 -5.47 2.23 -4.89
CA GLU A 123 -6.85 2.44 -5.29
C GLU A 123 -6.91 2.83 -6.76
N PHE A 124 -7.26 1.85 -7.60
CA PHE A 124 -7.60 2.09 -9.00
C PHE A 124 -9.08 2.45 -9.12
N LYS A 125 -9.39 3.58 -9.76
CA LYS A 125 -10.76 4.01 -10.08
C LYS A 125 -10.84 4.46 -11.52
N TYR A 126 -11.88 4.05 -12.22
CA TYR A 126 -12.18 4.53 -13.56
C TYR A 126 -13.67 4.74 -13.73
N ASP A 127 -14.02 5.85 -14.35
CA ASP A 127 -15.37 6.14 -14.82
C ASP A 127 -15.32 6.72 -16.24
N LYS A 128 -16.06 6.10 -17.15
CA LYS A 128 -16.12 6.42 -18.58
C LYS A 128 -16.64 7.85 -18.82
N GLY A 129 -17.53 8.36 -17.97
CA GLY A 129 -18.07 9.71 -18.05
C GLY A 129 -17.13 10.78 -17.48
N LEU A 130 -16.16 10.39 -16.65
CA LEU A 130 -15.27 11.29 -15.93
C LEU A 130 -13.80 11.00 -16.26
N TYR A 131 -12.96 10.96 -15.22
CA TYR A 131 -11.53 10.67 -15.27
C TYR A 131 -11.25 9.36 -14.54
N GLY A 132 -10.13 8.74 -14.88
CA GLY A 132 -9.54 7.71 -14.05
C GLY A 132 -8.64 8.29 -12.96
N TRP A 133 -8.52 7.55 -11.86
CA TRP A 133 -7.66 7.86 -10.74
C TRP A 133 -6.87 6.62 -10.32
N MET A 134 -5.62 6.83 -9.94
CA MET A 134 -4.83 5.86 -9.20
C MET A 134 -4.26 6.56 -7.97
N SER A 135 -4.64 6.10 -6.79
CA SER A 135 -4.07 6.57 -5.53
C SER A 135 -3.20 5.46 -4.95
N MET A 136 -1.98 5.79 -4.56
CA MET A 136 -1.03 4.84 -3.97
C MET A 136 -0.46 5.45 -2.70
N MET A 137 -0.38 4.63 -1.65
CA MET A 137 0.10 5.00 -0.34
C MET A 137 1.01 3.90 0.18
N LYS A 138 2.15 4.30 0.72
CA LYS A 138 3.02 3.48 1.56
C LYS A 138 3.28 4.24 2.84
N PHE A 139 3.08 3.59 3.98
CA PHE A 139 3.42 4.14 5.29
C PHE A 139 4.06 3.04 6.12
N SER A 140 5.19 3.33 6.74
CA SER A 140 5.90 2.41 7.64
C SER A 140 6.36 3.15 8.89
N CYS A 141 6.35 2.47 10.03
CA CYS A 141 6.71 3.04 11.31
C CYS A 141 7.41 2.03 12.23
N VAL A 142 8.27 2.55 13.11
CA VAL A 142 8.97 1.79 14.15
C VAL A 142 9.11 2.67 15.39
N PRO A 143 8.69 2.22 16.59
CA PRO A 143 9.07 2.90 17.81
C PRO A 143 10.58 2.81 18.04
N LEU A 144 11.22 3.97 18.24
CA LEU A 144 12.65 4.05 18.55
C LEU A 144 12.92 3.71 20.02
N ASN A 145 12.00 4.11 20.88
CA ASN A 145 11.98 3.92 22.33
C ASN A 145 10.57 4.30 22.84
N GLU A 146 10.37 4.30 24.15
CA GLU A 146 9.10 4.71 24.78
C GLU A 146 8.66 6.15 24.49
N ASN A 147 9.52 6.98 23.88
CA ASN A 147 9.28 8.40 23.69
C ASN A 147 9.02 8.79 22.24
N TYR A 148 9.51 8.04 21.23
CA TYR A 148 9.47 8.47 19.83
C TYR A 148 9.12 7.35 18.85
N ILE A 149 8.38 7.71 17.81
CA ILE A 149 8.14 6.88 16.64
C ILE A 149 8.88 7.47 15.44
N LEU A 150 9.68 6.64 14.77
CA LEU A 150 10.21 6.91 13.44
C LEU A 150 9.19 6.43 12.41
N TYR A 151 8.91 7.25 11.40
CA TYR A 151 7.99 6.88 10.33
C TYR A 151 8.47 7.37 8.97
N GLY A 152 8.07 6.65 7.93
CA GLY A 152 8.27 7.03 6.53
C GLY A 152 6.96 6.85 5.78
N MET A 153 6.66 7.77 4.88
CA MET A 153 5.45 7.72 4.08
C MET A 153 5.69 8.24 2.66
N ALA A 154 4.98 7.63 1.72
CA ALA A 154 4.92 8.05 0.35
C ALA A 154 3.49 7.97 -0.15
N PHE A 155 3.03 9.03 -0.82
CA PHE A 155 1.72 9.12 -1.42
C PHE A 155 1.84 9.56 -2.87
N THR A 156 0.99 8.99 -3.72
CA THR A 156 0.85 9.41 -5.10
C THR A 156 -0.62 9.43 -5.45
N ARG A 157 -1.08 10.52 -6.04
CA ARG A 157 -2.41 10.64 -6.63
C ARG A 157 -2.25 10.98 -8.09
N ALA A 158 -2.51 10.01 -8.96
CA ALA A 158 -2.53 10.19 -10.39
C ALA A 158 -3.98 10.29 -10.88
N ARG A 159 -4.23 11.28 -11.74
CA ARG A 159 -5.43 11.38 -12.56
C ARG A 159 -5.05 11.10 -14.00
N PHE A 160 -5.90 10.40 -14.72
CA PHE A 160 -5.68 10.10 -16.13
C PHE A 160 -6.97 10.16 -16.94
N ARG A 161 -6.83 10.41 -18.24
CA ARG A 161 -7.89 10.26 -19.22
C ARG A 161 -7.40 9.39 -20.36
N LEU A 162 -8.28 8.57 -20.90
CA LEU A 162 -8.01 7.74 -22.07
C LEU A 162 -8.50 8.43 -23.34
N LYS A 163 -7.79 8.24 -24.45
CA LYS A 163 -8.20 8.76 -25.76
C LYS A 163 -9.61 8.29 -26.09
N GLN A 164 -10.46 9.25 -26.42
CA GLN A 164 -11.84 9.01 -26.79
C GLN A 164 -11.94 8.13 -28.05
N VAL A 165 -13.01 7.36 -28.13
CA VAL A 165 -13.36 6.62 -29.34
C VAL A 165 -14.39 7.45 -30.11
N TYR A 166 -14.04 7.86 -31.34
CA TYR A 166 -14.97 8.56 -32.22
C TYR A 166 -15.99 7.56 -32.75
N LEU A 167 -17.24 7.67 -32.30
CA LEU A 167 -18.34 6.89 -32.85
C LEU A 167 -18.88 7.56 -34.12
N ARG A 168 -19.17 6.74 -35.12
CA ARG A 168 -19.56 7.14 -36.49
C ARG A 168 -20.74 8.12 -36.49
N ARG A 169 -20.67 9.12 -37.38
CA ARG A 169 -21.63 10.20 -37.64
C ARG A 169 -23.11 9.75 -37.56
N GLN A 170 -23.81 10.11 -36.49
CA GLN A 170 -25.27 10.16 -36.47
C GLN A 170 -25.67 11.61 -36.73
N ASN A 171 -26.39 11.87 -37.82
CA ASN A 171 -27.04 13.15 -38.13
C ASN A 171 -26.14 14.39 -37.94
N THR A 172 -25.24 14.61 -38.90
CA THR A 172 -24.39 15.80 -39.09
C THR A 172 -23.34 16.14 -38.03
N TYR A 173 -23.38 15.60 -36.80
CA TYR A 173 -22.41 15.86 -35.74
C TYR A 173 -21.65 14.60 -35.28
N TRP A 174 -20.40 14.76 -34.84
CA TRP A 174 -19.63 13.70 -34.19
C TRP A 174 -20.01 13.65 -32.71
N THR A 175 -20.48 12.50 -32.22
CA THR A 175 -20.66 12.29 -30.78
C THR A 175 -19.44 11.59 -30.22
N THR A 176 -18.69 12.25 -29.36
CA THR A 176 -17.56 11.66 -28.63
C THR A 176 -18.07 10.98 -27.37
N SER A 177 -17.69 9.72 -27.16
CA SER A 177 -17.93 9.03 -25.88
C SER A 177 -16.59 8.68 -25.23
N GLY A 178 -16.57 8.61 -23.90
CA GLY A 178 -15.47 8.01 -23.17
C GLY A 178 -15.21 6.57 -23.64
N ARG A 179 -14.01 6.06 -23.40
CA ARG A 179 -13.60 4.74 -23.84
C ARG A 179 -13.93 3.70 -22.76
N SER A 180 -14.77 2.72 -23.04
CA SER A 180 -14.96 1.58 -22.14
C SER A 180 -13.65 0.81 -22.01
N ILE A 181 -13.35 0.32 -20.81
CA ILE A 181 -12.09 -0.38 -20.53
C ILE A 181 -12.34 -1.87 -20.30
N ILE A 182 -11.33 -2.67 -20.62
CA ILE A 182 -11.32 -4.11 -20.39
C ILE A 182 -10.36 -4.44 -19.24
N THR A 183 -10.43 -5.66 -18.71
CA THR A 183 -9.53 -6.15 -17.65
C THR A 183 -8.04 -5.87 -17.94
N ARG A 184 -7.59 -6.14 -19.16
CA ARG A 184 -6.20 -5.90 -19.56
C ARG A 184 -5.80 -4.41 -19.51
N ASP A 185 -6.73 -3.51 -19.82
CA ASP A 185 -6.45 -2.07 -19.75
C ASP A 185 -6.24 -1.66 -18.29
N VAL A 186 -7.06 -2.17 -17.36
CA VAL A 186 -6.92 -1.95 -15.91
C VAL A 186 -5.55 -2.42 -15.40
N GLN A 187 -5.17 -3.66 -15.71
CA GLN A 187 -3.89 -4.24 -15.28
C GLN A 187 -2.70 -3.39 -15.72
N LYS A 188 -2.68 -2.98 -17.00
CA LYS A 188 -1.59 -2.17 -17.56
C LYS A 188 -1.54 -0.75 -17.00
N ILE A 189 -2.69 -0.12 -16.80
CA ILE A 189 -2.73 1.22 -16.21
C ILE A 189 -2.22 1.18 -14.77
N ALA A 190 -2.66 0.19 -13.98
CA ALA A 190 -2.21 0.01 -12.60
C ALA A 190 -0.69 -0.20 -12.52
N GLU A 191 -0.12 -1.03 -13.40
CA GLU A 191 1.33 -1.24 -13.49
C GLU A 191 2.11 0.03 -13.85
N VAL A 192 1.65 0.79 -14.84
CA VAL A 192 2.30 2.05 -15.23
C VAL A 192 2.39 3.00 -14.02
N PHE A 193 1.30 3.13 -13.26
CA PHE A 193 1.32 3.98 -12.08
C PHE A 193 2.12 3.38 -10.91
N ALA A 194 2.13 2.06 -10.75
CA ALA A 194 2.97 1.37 -9.78
C ALA A 194 4.48 1.61 -10.04
N ILE A 195 4.91 1.53 -11.30
CA ILE A 195 6.29 1.83 -11.73
C ILE A 195 6.63 3.29 -11.44
N ARG A 196 5.75 4.23 -11.84
CA ARG A 196 5.96 5.66 -11.59
C ARG A 196 6.03 6.01 -10.09
N HIS A 197 5.15 5.42 -9.28
CA HIS A 197 5.19 5.57 -7.82
C HIS A 197 6.52 5.04 -7.25
N SER A 198 6.92 3.83 -7.67
CA SER A 198 8.15 3.19 -7.22
C SER A 198 9.40 4.01 -7.53
N ASN A 199 9.51 4.56 -8.75
CA ASN A 199 10.60 5.45 -9.14
C ASN A 199 10.63 6.72 -8.27
N PHE A 200 9.48 7.36 -8.09
CA PHE A 200 9.38 8.56 -7.24
C PHE A 200 9.87 8.28 -5.80
N VAL A 201 9.45 7.16 -5.21
CA VAL A 201 9.85 6.81 -3.84
C VAL A 201 11.34 6.52 -3.76
N MET A 202 11.89 5.79 -4.73
CA MET A 202 13.33 5.50 -4.82
C MET A 202 14.17 6.79 -4.89
N GLU A 203 13.83 7.70 -5.80
CA GLU A 203 14.54 8.97 -5.96
C GLU A 203 14.58 9.78 -4.65
N ASN A 204 13.44 9.89 -3.96
CA ASN A 204 13.35 10.64 -2.70
C ASN A 204 14.04 9.91 -1.53
N ALA A 205 13.98 8.58 -1.49
CA ALA A 205 14.69 7.79 -0.48
C ALA A 205 16.21 7.91 -0.65
N GLU A 206 16.70 7.92 -1.90
CA GLU A 206 18.10 8.17 -2.23
C GLU A 206 18.55 9.57 -1.80
N ASP A 207 17.78 10.61 -2.12
CA ASP A 207 18.06 11.99 -1.69
C ASP A 207 18.18 12.12 -0.17
N GLU A 208 17.29 11.48 0.60
CA GLU A 208 17.38 11.43 2.06
C GLU A 208 18.64 10.68 2.54
N LEU A 209 18.99 9.55 1.91
CA LEU A 209 20.23 8.82 2.21
C LEU A 209 21.46 9.69 1.95
N TYR A 210 21.53 10.37 0.81
CA TYR A 210 22.63 11.28 0.47
C TYR A 210 22.72 12.46 1.46
N ALA A 211 21.59 13.04 1.85
CA ALA A 211 21.54 14.11 2.85
C ALA A 211 21.99 13.65 4.24
N MET A 212 21.83 12.37 4.58
CA MET A 212 22.32 11.78 5.82
C MET A 212 23.82 11.45 5.76
N HIS A 213 24.29 10.83 4.67
CA HIS A 213 25.71 10.48 4.49
C HIS A 213 26.62 11.71 4.40
N SER A 214 26.14 12.79 3.77
CA SER A 214 26.87 14.07 3.73
C SER A 214 27.03 14.73 5.11
N LYS A 215 26.25 14.30 6.12
CA LYS A 215 26.25 14.87 7.49
C LYS A 215 27.03 14.05 8.53
N LYS A 216 27.64 12.90 8.20
CA LYS A 216 28.46 12.12 9.15
C LYS A 216 29.83 11.66 8.63
N THR A 217 30.82 11.90 9.49
CA THR A 217 32.21 11.48 9.55
C THR A 217 32.40 9.97 9.49
N LYS A 218 33.50 9.52 8.86
CA LYS A 218 34.02 8.14 8.75
C LYS A 218 33.58 7.21 9.89
N GLY A 219 32.63 6.34 9.60
CA GLY A 219 32.31 5.17 10.42
C GLY A 219 31.70 4.11 9.51
N ASN A 220 32.43 3.04 9.25
CA ASN A 220 31.91 1.87 8.54
C ASN A 220 30.91 1.17 9.48
N SER A 221 29.63 1.47 9.36
CA SER A 221 28.58 0.56 9.82
C SER A 221 28.13 -0.27 8.63
N SER A 222 28.26 -1.60 8.74
CA SER A 222 27.61 -2.53 7.82
C SER A 222 26.09 -2.39 7.97
N GLU A 223 25.47 -1.68 7.04
CA GLU A 223 24.04 -1.29 7.02
C GLU A 223 23.14 -2.29 6.29
N ASN A 224 23.51 -3.58 6.26
CA ASN A 224 22.73 -4.63 5.60
C ASN A 224 22.01 -5.46 6.66
N GLY A 225 20.74 -5.16 6.92
CA GLY A 225 19.86 -5.97 7.75
C GLY A 225 18.39 -5.66 7.47
N GLU A 226 17.53 -6.67 7.50
CA GLU A 226 16.09 -6.52 7.22
C GLU A 226 15.35 -5.98 8.42
N MET A 227 14.32 -5.17 8.21
CA MET A 227 13.56 -4.49 9.28
C MET A 227 13.07 -5.48 10.33
N PHE A 228 12.59 -6.63 9.85
CA PHE A 228 12.27 -7.85 10.59
C PHE A 228 12.68 -9.06 9.72
N HIS A 229 12.93 -10.20 10.34
CA HIS A 229 13.24 -11.45 9.64
C HIS A 229 12.07 -12.41 9.78
N LEU A 230 11.75 -13.12 8.71
CA LEU A 230 10.76 -14.19 8.71
C LEU A 230 11.47 -15.54 8.66
N ASP A 231 11.02 -16.48 9.47
CA ASP A 231 11.49 -17.85 9.37
C ASP A 231 11.06 -18.46 8.03
N PRO A 232 11.89 -19.34 7.41
CA PRO A 232 11.56 -19.93 6.11
C PRO A 232 10.22 -20.66 6.05
N ALA A 233 9.83 -21.35 7.14
CA ALA A 233 8.55 -22.04 7.24
C ALA A 233 7.36 -21.05 7.21
N MET A 234 7.51 -19.92 7.90
CA MET A 234 6.52 -18.83 7.92
C MET A 234 6.39 -18.20 6.53
N HIS A 235 7.53 -17.96 5.88
CA HIS A 235 7.55 -17.43 4.51
C HIS A 235 6.81 -18.36 3.52
N GLU A 236 6.95 -19.68 3.63
CA GLU A 236 6.22 -20.62 2.80
C GLU A 236 4.70 -20.55 3.01
N GLU A 237 4.24 -20.46 4.26
CA GLU A 237 2.80 -20.35 4.56
C GLU A 237 2.21 -19.00 4.14
N LEU A 238 2.99 -17.94 4.29
CA LEU A 238 2.63 -16.61 3.83
C LEU A 238 2.49 -16.59 2.29
N LEU A 239 3.36 -17.27 1.55
CA LEU A 239 3.22 -17.42 0.08
C LEU A 239 2.00 -18.28 -0.32
N LYS A 240 1.60 -19.25 0.50
CA LYS A 240 0.35 -20.02 0.27
C LYS A 240 -0.89 -19.16 0.46
N THR A 241 -0.88 -18.30 1.48
CA THR A 241 -2.01 -17.40 1.79
C THR A 241 -2.08 -16.21 0.81
N PHE A 242 -0.92 -15.70 0.41
CA PHE A 242 -0.76 -14.53 -0.46
C PHE A 242 0.00 -14.90 -1.73
N PRO A 243 -0.61 -15.68 -2.65
CA PRO A 243 0.05 -16.02 -3.90
C PRO A 243 0.29 -14.77 -4.77
N ILE A 244 1.45 -14.72 -5.40
CA ILE A 244 1.84 -13.67 -6.33
C ILE A 244 1.61 -14.16 -7.76
N ASN A 245 0.63 -13.58 -8.45
CA ASN A 245 0.34 -13.82 -9.86
C ASN A 245 0.27 -12.48 -10.61
N LEU A 246 1.30 -12.18 -11.40
CA LEU A 246 1.40 -10.94 -12.17
C LEU A 246 1.09 -11.14 -13.67
N HIS A 247 0.47 -12.25 -14.05
CA HIS A 247 0.16 -12.53 -15.45
C HIS A 247 -1.02 -11.69 -15.96
N HIS A 248 -0.85 -11.05 -17.13
CA HIS A 248 -1.92 -10.31 -17.80
C HIS A 248 -2.96 -11.23 -18.43
N THR A 249 -4.21 -10.83 -18.33
CA THR A 249 -5.30 -11.48 -19.07
C THR A 249 -5.14 -11.20 -20.57
N PRO A 250 -5.19 -12.22 -21.44
CA PRO A 250 -5.16 -12.04 -22.89
C PRO A 250 -6.22 -11.07 -23.41
N SER A 251 -5.91 -10.39 -24.52
CA SER A 251 -6.86 -9.44 -25.12
C SER A 251 -8.12 -10.11 -25.65
N SER A 252 -8.05 -11.38 -26.06
CA SER A 252 -9.18 -12.14 -26.59
C SER A 252 -10.24 -12.37 -25.51
N GLU A 253 -9.81 -12.80 -24.33
CA GLU A 253 -10.67 -13.11 -23.18
C GLU A 253 -11.27 -11.84 -22.56
N SER A 254 -10.48 -10.77 -22.50
CA SER A 254 -10.91 -9.51 -21.85
C SER A 254 -11.85 -8.64 -22.70
N ARG A 255 -11.93 -8.82 -24.03
CA ARG A 255 -12.77 -8.00 -24.93
C ARG A 255 -14.28 -8.24 -24.77
N VAL A 256 -14.67 -9.37 -24.19
CA VAL A 256 -16.07 -9.74 -24.04
C VAL A 256 -16.76 -8.85 -23.00
N ASN A 257 -16.03 -8.47 -21.95
CA ASN A 257 -16.54 -7.72 -20.81
C ASN A 257 -15.89 -6.34 -20.78
N THR A 258 -16.72 -5.30 -20.91
CA THR A 258 -16.22 -3.92 -20.89
C THR A 258 -16.87 -3.17 -19.73
N PHE A 259 -16.07 -2.36 -19.05
CA PHE A 259 -16.49 -1.62 -17.87
C PHE A 259 -16.72 -0.15 -18.23
N SER A 260 -17.86 0.36 -17.78
CA SER A 260 -18.15 1.81 -17.77
C SER A 260 -17.59 2.46 -16.51
N THR A 261 -17.68 1.76 -15.37
CA THR A 261 -17.13 2.17 -14.09
C THR A 261 -16.47 0.97 -13.41
N ILE A 262 -15.33 1.18 -12.75
CA ILE A 262 -14.63 0.14 -11.98
C ILE A 262 -13.81 0.80 -10.87
N SER A 263 -13.80 0.17 -9.70
CA SER A 263 -12.97 0.56 -8.56
C SER A 263 -12.38 -0.68 -7.91
N ILE A 264 -11.07 -0.72 -7.75
CA ILE A 264 -10.34 -1.80 -7.09
C ILE A 264 -9.45 -1.18 -6.00
N PRO A 265 -9.98 -0.96 -4.79
CA PRO A 265 -9.19 -0.57 -3.64
C PRO A 265 -8.52 -1.81 -3.04
N MET A 266 -7.21 -1.78 -2.89
CA MET A 266 -6.40 -2.78 -2.19
C MET A 266 -5.76 -2.13 -0.98
N LYS A 267 -5.88 -2.75 0.20
CA LYS A 267 -5.14 -2.37 1.40
C LYS A 267 -4.42 -3.59 1.93
N SER A 268 -3.13 -3.45 2.20
CA SER A 268 -2.30 -4.50 2.80
C SER A 268 -1.63 -3.94 4.05
N ARG A 269 -1.60 -4.71 5.14
CA ARG A 269 -1.04 -4.28 6.42
C ARG A 269 -0.23 -5.38 7.09
N ILE A 270 0.99 -5.04 7.48
CA ILE A 270 1.89 -5.86 8.29
C ILE A 270 2.08 -5.19 9.64
N MET A 271 1.92 -5.97 10.71
CA MET A 271 2.11 -5.54 12.09
C MET A 271 2.92 -6.58 12.83
N VAL A 272 4.02 -6.15 13.44
CA VAL A 272 4.74 -6.93 14.44
C VAL A 272 4.48 -6.26 15.78
N LEU A 273 4.04 -7.02 16.77
CA LEU A 273 3.62 -6.50 18.06
C LEU A 273 3.99 -7.46 19.19
N PRO A 274 4.14 -6.98 20.42
CA PRO A 274 4.26 -7.84 21.58
C PRO A 274 3.02 -8.72 21.76
N SER A 275 3.20 -9.98 22.18
CA SER A 275 2.10 -10.95 22.32
C SER A 275 1.01 -10.49 23.29
N ASP A 276 1.33 -9.69 24.32
CA ASP A 276 0.37 -9.13 25.27
C ASP A 276 -0.51 -8.00 24.68
N LYS A 277 -0.17 -7.48 23.50
CA LYS A 277 -0.93 -6.42 22.82
C LYS A 277 -1.89 -6.93 21.75
N VAL A 278 -1.86 -8.24 21.42
CA VAL A 278 -2.62 -8.84 20.32
C VAL A 278 -4.10 -8.52 20.40
N SER A 279 -4.77 -8.87 21.50
CA SER A 279 -6.22 -8.62 21.64
C SER A 279 -6.57 -7.13 21.59
N SER A 280 -5.72 -6.25 22.13
CA SER A 280 -5.96 -4.80 22.07
C SER A 280 -5.87 -4.24 20.65
N VAL A 281 -4.94 -4.77 19.83
CA VAL A 281 -4.80 -4.38 18.43
C VAL A 281 -5.95 -4.94 17.59
N ILE A 282 -6.38 -6.19 17.83
CA ILE A 282 -7.50 -6.81 17.09
C ILE A 282 -8.78 -5.98 17.23
N ILE A 283 -9.07 -5.42 18.41
CA ILE A 283 -10.21 -4.51 18.60
C ILE A 283 -10.14 -3.32 17.63
N ASN A 284 -8.96 -2.73 17.43
CA ASN A 284 -8.77 -1.62 16.49
C ASN A 284 -8.96 -2.07 15.03
N LEU A 285 -8.63 -3.33 14.72
CA LEU A 285 -8.79 -3.90 13.38
C LEU A 285 -10.24 -4.22 13.01
N SER A 286 -11.18 -4.24 13.96
CA SER A 286 -12.61 -4.48 13.69
C SER A 286 -13.26 -3.48 12.71
N ASN A 287 -12.66 -2.29 12.56
CA ASN A 287 -13.10 -1.31 11.57
C ASN A 287 -12.62 -1.64 10.14
N GLU A 288 -11.59 -2.48 10.02
CA GLU A 288 -10.94 -2.82 8.74
C GLU A 288 -11.25 -4.25 8.27
N LEU A 289 -11.33 -5.18 9.22
CA LEU A 289 -11.54 -6.61 9.00
C LEU A 289 -12.96 -7.01 9.36
N ASN A 290 -13.46 -8.10 8.77
CA ASN A 290 -14.74 -8.66 9.20
C ASN A 290 -14.62 -9.42 10.54
N ASP A 291 -15.78 -9.72 11.14
CA ASP A 291 -15.86 -10.39 12.44
C ASP A 291 -15.17 -11.76 12.44
N LYS A 292 -15.28 -12.53 11.35
CA LYS A 292 -14.65 -13.86 11.23
C LYS A 292 -13.12 -13.77 11.21
N ALA A 293 -12.57 -12.75 10.55
CA ALA A 293 -11.15 -12.49 10.54
C ALA A 293 -10.66 -12.09 11.93
N CYS A 294 -11.38 -11.22 12.61
CA CYS A 294 -11.06 -10.81 13.97
C CYS A 294 -11.11 -12.01 14.94
N GLU A 295 -12.14 -12.85 14.83
CA GLU A 295 -12.29 -14.07 15.63
C GLU A 295 -11.14 -15.07 15.38
N MET A 296 -10.73 -15.27 14.12
CA MET A 296 -9.59 -16.11 13.78
C MET A 296 -8.29 -15.58 14.38
N LEU A 297 -8.04 -14.26 14.30
CA LEU A 297 -6.86 -13.63 14.87
C LEU A 297 -6.79 -13.78 16.40
N ASP A 298 -7.94 -13.67 17.08
CA ASP A 298 -8.00 -13.72 18.55
C ASP A 298 -7.88 -15.16 19.05
N SER A 299 -8.62 -16.08 18.43
CA SER A 299 -8.71 -17.50 18.83
C SER A 299 -7.59 -18.41 18.29
N CYS A 300 -6.63 -17.88 17.53
CA CYS A 300 -5.55 -18.67 16.95
C CYS A 300 -4.74 -19.40 18.04
N SER A 301 -4.90 -20.73 18.11
CA SER A 301 -4.20 -21.61 19.05
C SER A 301 -2.93 -22.24 18.48
N ASN A 302 -2.79 -22.22 17.15
CA ASN A 302 -1.64 -22.77 16.44
C ASN A 302 -0.54 -21.71 16.35
N GLN A 303 0.68 -22.15 16.02
CA GLN A 303 1.80 -21.24 15.73
C GLN A 303 1.42 -20.26 14.61
N THR A 304 0.77 -20.76 13.56
CA THR A 304 0.27 -19.97 12.44
C THR A 304 -1.22 -20.22 12.23
N CYS A 305 -1.95 -19.17 11.87
CA CYS A 305 -3.31 -19.27 11.39
C CYS A 305 -3.51 -18.39 10.17
N SER A 306 -4.29 -18.88 9.20
CA SER A 306 -4.63 -18.13 8.00
C SER A 306 -6.09 -18.31 7.62
N MET A 307 -6.65 -17.30 6.96
CA MET A 307 -8.01 -17.30 6.46
C MET A 307 -8.07 -16.52 5.14
N THR A 308 -8.87 -17.02 4.20
CA THR A 308 -9.25 -16.27 2.99
C THR A 308 -10.76 -16.27 2.88
N THR A 309 -11.35 -15.08 2.76
CA THR A 309 -12.78 -14.86 2.57
C THR A 309 -13.00 -14.13 1.26
N ASN A 310 -13.75 -14.78 0.35
CA ASN A 310 -14.20 -14.20 -0.91
C ASN A 310 -15.73 -14.17 -0.90
N VAL A 311 -16.32 -12.98 -0.82
CA VAL A 311 -17.78 -12.80 -0.88
C VAL A 311 -18.13 -12.06 -2.16
N THR A 312 -19.11 -12.61 -2.88
CA THR A 312 -19.69 -11.99 -4.07
C THR A 312 -21.15 -11.70 -3.76
N ASP A 313 -21.45 -10.43 -3.49
CA ASP A 313 -22.83 -10.00 -3.22
C ASP A 313 -23.32 -9.15 -4.39
N PRO A 314 -24.25 -9.64 -5.22
CA PRO A 314 -24.91 -8.81 -6.22
C PRO A 314 -25.80 -7.78 -5.50
N VAL A 315 -25.37 -6.52 -5.46
CA VAL A 315 -26.13 -5.46 -4.80
C VAL A 315 -27.17 -4.87 -5.74
N SER A 316 -28.41 -5.34 -5.56
CA SER A 316 -29.68 -4.81 -6.07
C SER A 316 -29.83 -4.61 -7.60
N VAL A 317 -30.92 -5.14 -8.13
CA VAL A 317 -31.32 -5.04 -9.55
C VAL A 317 -31.53 -3.59 -10.03
N LYS A 318 -31.64 -2.62 -9.12
CA LYS A 318 -31.90 -1.21 -9.46
C LYS A 318 -30.66 -0.42 -9.89
N GLU A 319 -29.46 -0.81 -9.46
CA GLU A 319 -28.26 0.02 -9.69
C GLU A 319 -27.16 -0.62 -10.55
N GLU A 320 -27.28 -1.90 -10.92
CA GLU A 320 -26.29 -2.63 -11.75
C GLU A 320 -24.85 -2.56 -11.18
N HIS A 321 -24.73 -2.50 -9.86
CA HIS A 321 -23.45 -2.52 -9.15
C HIS A 321 -23.16 -3.92 -8.62
N TYR A 322 -21.99 -4.45 -9.00
CA TYR A 322 -21.52 -5.73 -8.47
C TYR A 322 -20.48 -5.45 -7.40
N ASN A 323 -20.79 -5.80 -6.14
CA ASN A 323 -19.89 -5.60 -5.01
C ASN A 323 -19.24 -6.93 -4.62
N PHE A 324 -17.94 -6.85 -4.35
CA PHE A 324 -17.15 -8.00 -3.93
C PHE A 324 -16.40 -7.64 -2.67
N SER A 325 -16.02 -8.67 -1.92
CA SER A 325 -15.10 -8.53 -0.81
C SER A 325 -14.05 -9.62 -0.93
N LEU A 326 -12.79 -9.21 -0.92
CA LEU A 326 -11.63 -10.07 -0.77
C LEU A 326 -10.99 -9.72 0.57
N GLU A 327 -10.77 -10.72 1.40
CA GLU A 327 -10.04 -10.57 2.64
C GLU A 327 -9.14 -11.79 2.86
N LYS A 328 -7.85 -11.55 3.03
CA LYS A 328 -6.82 -12.55 3.33
C LYS A 328 -6.15 -12.14 4.62
N VAL A 329 -6.07 -13.04 5.59
CA VAL A 329 -5.50 -12.77 6.91
C VAL A 329 -4.57 -13.90 7.29
N PHE A 330 -3.45 -13.55 7.90
CA PHE A 330 -2.43 -14.44 8.41
C PHE A 330 -1.95 -13.90 9.75
N THR A 331 -1.76 -14.79 10.72
CA THR A 331 -1.08 -14.48 11.97
C THR A 331 -0.08 -15.57 12.27
N ASP A 332 1.05 -15.15 12.84
CA ASP A 332 2.05 -16.03 13.41
C ASP A 332 2.38 -15.59 14.84
N ARG A 333 2.50 -16.58 15.74
CA ARG A 333 2.80 -16.43 17.16
C ARG A 333 4.07 -17.22 17.54
N THR A 334 5.05 -17.29 16.66
CA THR A 334 6.30 -18.07 16.81
C THR A 334 7.07 -17.79 18.09
N ASP A 335 7.10 -16.54 18.53
CA ASP A 335 7.82 -16.11 19.72
C ASP A 335 6.81 -15.85 20.86
N ASP A 336 7.04 -16.42 22.04
CA ASP A 336 6.25 -16.11 23.25
C ASP A 336 6.21 -14.59 23.51
N THR A 337 7.15 -13.84 22.94
CA THR A 337 7.27 -12.39 23.09
C THR A 337 6.66 -11.56 21.96
N GLN A 338 6.49 -12.09 20.74
CA GLN A 338 6.02 -11.33 19.58
C GLN A 338 5.04 -12.09 18.68
N ALA A 339 4.09 -11.36 18.13
CA ALA A 339 3.16 -11.83 17.11
C ALA A 339 3.29 -10.99 15.83
N LEU A 340 3.16 -11.67 14.69
CA LEU A 340 3.01 -11.07 13.37
C LEU A 340 1.54 -11.18 12.94
N ILE A 341 0.98 -10.08 12.47
CA ILE A 341 -0.32 -10.06 11.78
C ILE A 341 -0.09 -9.46 10.39
N PHE A 342 -0.54 -10.18 9.37
CA PHE A 342 -0.55 -9.72 8.00
C PHE A 342 -1.93 -9.92 7.40
N TYR A 343 -2.50 -8.87 6.81
CA TYR A 343 -3.71 -9.02 6.02
C TYR A 343 -3.71 -8.18 4.75
N GLN A 344 -4.60 -8.56 3.85
CA GLN A 344 -4.99 -7.77 2.69
C GLN A 344 -6.51 -7.76 2.56
N THR A 345 -7.08 -6.58 2.34
CA THR A 345 -8.50 -6.37 2.11
C THR A 345 -8.75 -5.63 0.81
N SER A 346 -9.88 -5.94 0.18
CA SER A 346 -10.41 -5.22 -0.95
C SER A 346 -11.93 -5.30 -0.97
N ARG A 347 -12.56 -4.17 -1.31
CA ARG A 347 -13.99 -4.10 -1.60
C ARG A 347 -14.20 -3.56 -3.00
N PRO A 348 -13.87 -4.34 -4.06
CA PRO A 348 -13.92 -3.83 -5.40
C PRO A 348 -15.36 -3.85 -5.93
N PHE A 349 -15.64 -2.94 -6.85
CA PHE A 349 -16.93 -2.88 -7.53
C PHE A 349 -16.76 -2.49 -8.99
N PHE A 350 -17.72 -2.85 -9.81
CA PHE A 350 -17.77 -2.38 -11.19
C PHE A 350 -19.20 -2.27 -11.71
N LYS A 351 -19.32 -1.59 -12.85
CA LYS A 351 -20.51 -1.54 -13.70
C LYS A 351 -20.10 -1.85 -15.13
N PHE A 352 -20.82 -2.77 -15.77
CA PHE A 352 -20.61 -3.05 -17.19
C PHE A 352 -21.00 -1.85 -18.05
N ASP A 353 -20.37 -1.75 -19.21
CA ASP A 353 -20.82 -0.80 -20.23
C ASP A 353 -22.04 -1.36 -20.96
N SER A 354 -22.94 -0.47 -21.36
CA SER A 354 -24.06 -0.83 -22.22
C SER A 354 -23.70 -0.61 -23.69
N HIS A 355 -24.12 -1.52 -24.55
CA HIS A 355 -23.85 -1.41 -25.99
C HIS A 355 -25.14 -1.16 -26.75
N LYS A 356 -25.17 -0.10 -27.57
CA LYS A 356 -26.31 0.15 -28.47
C LYS A 356 -26.14 -0.69 -29.74
N ARG A 357 -27.06 -1.61 -29.99
CA ARG A 357 -27.11 -2.45 -31.19
C ARG A 357 -28.28 -2.03 -32.08
N LYS A 358 -28.02 -1.86 -33.38
CA LYS A 358 -29.08 -1.64 -34.37
C LYS A 358 -29.72 -2.99 -34.72
N THR A 359 -31.03 -3.11 -34.52
CA THR A 359 -31.85 -4.25 -34.89
C THR A 359 -32.82 -3.85 -36.01
N ALA A 360 -33.55 -4.83 -36.58
CA ALA A 360 -34.57 -4.56 -37.60
C ALA A 360 -35.70 -3.63 -37.10
N HIS A 361 -35.89 -3.52 -35.78
CA HIS A 361 -36.97 -2.74 -35.15
C HIS A 361 -36.50 -1.43 -34.49
N GLY A 362 -35.21 -1.09 -34.55
CA GLY A 362 -34.68 0.15 -33.96
C GLY A 362 -33.29 0.00 -33.35
N VAL A 363 -32.89 0.96 -32.52
CA VAL A 363 -31.66 0.86 -31.72
C VAL A 363 -32.04 0.35 -30.34
N VAL A 364 -31.50 -0.82 -29.98
CA VAL A 364 -31.73 -1.47 -28.68
C VAL A 364 -30.45 -1.37 -27.85
N GLU A 365 -30.60 -1.07 -26.57
CA GLU A 365 -29.51 -1.14 -25.60
C GLU A 365 -29.34 -2.57 -25.10
N VAL A 366 -28.17 -3.15 -25.35
CA VAL A 366 -27.78 -4.48 -24.92
C VAL A 366 -26.95 -4.33 -23.66
N LYS A 367 -27.44 -4.87 -22.54
CA LYS A 367 -26.74 -4.92 -21.27
C LYS A 367 -25.88 -6.18 -21.23
N GLN A 368 -24.67 -6.07 -20.69
CA GLN A 368 -23.84 -7.24 -20.41
C GLN A 368 -24.32 -7.88 -19.11
N GLU A 369 -24.41 -9.21 -19.10
CA GLU A 369 -24.78 -9.99 -17.91
C GLU A 369 -23.53 -10.55 -17.22
N PHE A 370 -23.58 -10.65 -15.89
CA PHE A 370 -22.51 -11.26 -15.12
C PHE A 370 -22.58 -12.79 -15.22
N SER A 371 -21.86 -13.33 -16.21
CA SER A 371 -21.75 -14.78 -16.44
C SER A 371 -20.61 -15.41 -15.63
N ASP A 372 -20.56 -16.75 -15.59
CA ASP A 372 -19.47 -17.49 -14.95
C ASP A 372 -18.09 -17.12 -15.53
N GLU A 373 -18.03 -16.85 -16.83
CA GLU A 373 -16.79 -16.44 -17.50
C GLU A 373 -16.39 -15.01 -17.09
N ALA A 374 -17.36 -14.11 -16.97
CA ALA A 374 -17.11 -12.77 -16.44
C ALA A 374 -16.64 -12.81 -14.98
N SER A 375 -17.18 -13.73 -14.18
CA SER A 375 -16.75 -13.96 -12.79
C SER A 375 -15.29 -14.41 -12.71
N LYS A 376 -14.84 -15.34 -13.57
CA LYS A 376 -13.43 -15.76 -13.61
C LYS A 376 -12.48 -14.64 -14.02
N VAL A 377 -12.83 -13.90 -15.07
CA VAL A 377 -12.01 -12.77 -15.55
C VAL A 377 -11.92 -11.68 -14.49
N TRP A 378 -13.02 -11.44 -13.76
CA TRP A 378 -13.05 -10.51 -12.64
C TRP A 378 -12.19 -10.99 -11.47
N ALA A 379 -12.34 -12.24 -11.03
CA ALA A 379 -11.53 -12.82 -9.97
C ALA A 379 -10.02 -12.73 -10.30
N SER A 380 -9.65 -13.07 -11.54
CA SER A 380 -8.27 -12.94 -12.03
C SER A 380 -7.76 -11.49 -12.00
N LEU A 381 -8.61 -10.50 -12.34
CA LEU A 381 -8.25 -9.09 -12.23
C LEU A 381 -7.97 -8.68 -10.78
N VAL A 382 -8.88 -9.05 -9.86
CA VAL A 382 -8.76 -8.72 -8.44
C VAL A 382 -7.53 -9.39 -7.83
N GLU A 383 -7.26 -10.65 -8.16
CA GLU A 383 -6.05 -11.36 -7.76
C GLU A 383 -4.77 -10.70 -8.29
N GLN A 384 -4.74 -10.30 -9.56
CA GLN A 384 -3.57 -9.62 -10.12
C GLN A 384 -3.31 -8.27 -9.44
N GLN A 385 -4.36 -7.49 -9.15
CA GLN A 385 -4.23 -6.24 -8.40
C GLN A 385 -3.79 -6.47 -6.96
N SER A 386 -4.28 -7.55 -6.34
CA SER A 386 -3.82 -8.02 -5.02
C SER A 386 -2.33 -8.35 -5.05
N SER A 387 -1.85 -9.13 -6.02
CA SER A 387 -0.44 -9.48 -6.19
C SER A 387 0.46 -8.28 -6.48
N LEU A 388 0.01 -7.34 -7.33
CA LEU A 388 0.72 -6.10 -7.59
C LEU A 388 0.88 -5.28 -6.31
N SER A 389 -0.19 -5.13 -5.53
CA SER A 389 -0.16 -4.43 -4.24
C SER A 389 0.78 -5.10 -3.23
N LEU A 390 0.77 -6.43 -3.13
CA LEU A 390 1.63 -7.19 -2.23
C LEU A 390 3.11 -7.04 -2.59
N THR A 391 3.43 -7.16 -3.88
CA THR A 391 4.79 -7.01 -4.41
C THR A 391 5.35 -5.62 -4.11
N MET A 392 4.50 -4.59 -4.16
CA MET A 392 4.88 -3.23 -3.77
C MET A 392 4.96 -3.02 -2.26
N HIS A 393 4.13 -3.72 -1.47
CA HIS A 393 4.04 -3.50 -0.03
C HIS A 393 5.26 -4.01 0.72
N CYS A 394 5.74 -5.22 0.44
CA CYS A 394 6.81 -5.81 1.26
C CYS A 394 7.83 -6.64 0.46
N GLN A 395 8.61 -5.97 -0.39
CA GLN A 395 9.65 -6.62 -1.20
C GLN A 395 10.69 -7.37 -0.37
N ALA A 396 10.98 -6.89 0.85
CA ALA A 396 11.92 -7.55 1.75
C ALA A 396 11.37 -8.88 2.30
N VAL A 397 10.05 -9.01 2.45
CA VAL A 397 9.41 -10.28 2.84
C VAL A 397 9.32 -11.23 1.67
N PHE A 398 8.95 -10.74 0.48
CA PHE A 398 8.77 -11.56 -0.72
C PHE A 398 10.06 -11.68 -1.56
N ARG A 399 11.23 -11.51 -0.93
CA ARG A 399 12.52 -11.25 -1.60
C ARG A 399 13.09 -12.44 -2.38
N ASP A 400 12.73 -13.66 -1.98
CA ASP A 400 13.15 -14.91 -2.64
C ASP A 400 12.29 -15.30 -3.83
N SER A 401 11.47 -14.39 -4.29
CA SER A 401 10.65 -14.61 -5.45
C SER A 401 11.53 -14.61 -6.72
N LYS A 402 11.86 -15.81 -7.21
CA LYS A 402 12.10 -16.11 -8.64
C LYS A 402 10.89 -15.74 -9.54
N PHE A 403 10.25 -14.60 -9.30
CA PHE A 403 8.98 -14.20 -9.91
C PHE A 403 9.15 -12.99 -10.86
N CYS A 404 10.38 -12.75 -11.33
CA CYS A 404 10.52 -12.55 -12.77
C CYS A 404 10.63 -13.97 -13.41
#